data_AF-A0A357C5F5-F1
#
_entry.id   AF-A0A357C5F5-F1
#
_cell.length_a   1.000
_cell.length_b   1.000
_cell.length_c   1.000
_cell.angle_alpha   90.00
_cell.angle_beta   90.00
_cell.angle_gamma   90.00
#
_symmetry.space_group_name_H-M   'P 1'
#
loop_
_entity.id
_entity.type
_entity.pdbx_description
1 polymer ?
#
loop_
_entity_poly.entity_id
_entity_poly.type
_entity_poly.pdbx_seq_one_letter_code
_entity_poly.pdbx_strand_id
1 'polypeptide(L)' 'MDNGSDAVGTILEWTSEKFQSDFANASLIISKGQGNFETLMESQKRIFFLFQSKCDAVSKELGLSKGSMLLKKS' A
#
# COMPACT_ATOMS: atom_id res chain seq x y z
N MET A 1 -4.55 -5.54 -13.71
CA MET A 1 -3.41 -4.93 -14.42
C MET A 1 -2.16 -5.23 -13.62
N ASP A 2 -1.03 -5.35 -14.30
CA ASP A 2 0.28 -5.36 -13.65
C ASP A 2 0.71 -3.90 -13.36
N ASN A 3 1.45 -3.65 -12.28
CA ASN A 3 2.09 -2.34 -12.07
C ASN A 3 3.35 -2.19 -12.93
N GLY A 4 3.92 -3.29 -13.42
CA GLY A 4 5.08 -3.29 -14.30
C GLY A 4 6.41 -3.11 -13.57
N SER A 5 6.45 -3.33 -12.26
CA SER A 5 7.66 -3.31 -11.44
C SER A 5 7.85 -4.65 -10.74
N ASP A 6 9.07 -5.17 -10.73
CA ASP A 6 9.44 -6.39 -9.98
C ASP A 6 9.68 -6.11 -8.48
N ALA A 7 9.51 -4.86 -8.03
CA ALA A 7 9.68 -4.48 -6.64
C ALA A 7 8.55 -5.03 -5.74
N VAL A 8 8.88 -5.29 -4.47
CA VAL A 8 7.85 -5.55 -3.46
C VAL A 8 7.13 -4.24 -3.16
N GLY A 9 5.80 -4.26 -3.30
CA GLY A 9 4.97 -3.07 -3.11
C GLY A 9 4.74 -2.30 -4.41
N THR A 10 4.57 -0.99 -4.30
CA THR A 10 4.31 -0.10 -5.43
C THR A 10 5.10 1.19 -5.24
N ILE A 11 6.31 1.23 -5.79
CA ILE A 11 7.13 2.45 -5.90
C ILE A 11 6.72 3.12 -7.22
N LEU A 12 5.92 4.18 -7.16
CA LEU A 12 5.21 4.71 -8.33
C LEU A 12 6.16 5.06 -9.49
N GLU A 13 7.32 5.62 -9.17
CA GLU A 13 8.36 6.02 -10.13
C GLU A 13 8.94 4.83 -10.90
N TRP A 14 8.82 3.61 -10.37
CA TRP A 14 9.33 2.38 -10.98
C TRP A 14 8.23 1.58 -11.69
N THR A 15 6.98 2.02 -11.62
CA THR A 15 5.84 1.39 -12.30
C THR A 15 5.70 1.87 -13.73
N SER A 16 5.02 1.09 -14.57
CA SER A 16 4.74 1.47 -15.96
C SER A 16 3.93 2.77 -16.06
N GLU A 17 4.14 3.54 -17.12
CA GLU A 17 3.39 4.78 -17.39
C GLU A 17 1.87 4.55 -17.39
N LYS A 18 1.43 3.39 -17.92
CA LYS A 18 0.03 3.00 -17.89
C LYS A 18 -0.49 2.87 -16.45
N PHE A 19 0.26 2.20 -15.58
CA PHE A 19 -0.13 2.06 -14.18
C PHE A 19 -0.14 3.41 -13.46
N GLN A 20 0.88 4.24 -13.68
CA GLN A 20 0.94 5.59 -13.09
C GLN A 20 -0.29 6.43 -13.50
N SER A 21 -0.69 6.38 -14.77
CA SER A 21 -1.89 7.09 -15.26
C SER A 21 -3.18 6.54 -14.63
N ASP A 22 -3.36 5.22 -14.60
CA ASP A 22 -4.53 4.60 -14.00
C ASP A 22 -4.61 4.90 -12.48
N PHE A 23 -3.47 4.85 -11.77
CA PHE A 23 -3.35 5.23 -10.36
C PHE A 23 -3.65 6.71 -10.13
N ALA A 24 -3.18 7.59 -11.01
CA ALA A 24 -3.44 9.03 -10.93
C ALA A 24 -4.93 9.35 -11.16
N ASN A 25 -5.61 8.62 -12.02
CA ASN A 25 -7.03 8.84 -12.34
C ASN A 25 -8.01 8.14 -11.39
N ALA A 26 -7.53 7.21 -10.55
CA ALA A 26 -8.37 6.48 -9.62
C ALA A 26 -8.99 7.39 -8.54
N SER A 27 -10.31 7.34 -8.42
CA SER A 27 -11.08 8.08 -7.40
C SER A 27 -10.96 7.46 -6.00
N LEU A 28 -10.63 6.17 -5.94
CA LEU A 28 -10.45 5.37 -4.73
C LEU A 28 -9.45 4.25 -5.00
N ILE A 29 -8.52 4.04 -4.08
CA ILE A 29 -7.55 2.95 -4.14
C ILE A 29 -7.68 2.11 -2.87
N ILE A 30 -7.83 0.79 -3.02
CA ILE A 30 -7.70 -0.18 -1.93
C ILE A 30 -6.36 -0.88 -2.09
N SER A 31 -5.40 -0.49 -1.27
CA SER A 31 -4.04 -1.02 -1.27
C SER A 31 -3.92 -2.21 -0.31
N LYS A 32 -3.41 -3.34 -0.80
CA LYS A 32 -3.35 -4.60 -0.05
C LYS A 32 -1.93 -4.98 0.29
N GLY A 33 -1.72 -5.49 1.50
CA GLY A 33 -0.42 -5.99 1.96
C GLY A 33 0.50 -4.89 2.49
N GLN A 34 1.46 -5.30 3.32
CA GLN A 34 2.37 -4.40 4.02
C GLN A 34 3.33 -3.67 3.08
N GLY A 35 3.87 -4.34 2.06
CA GLY A 35 4.79 -3.69 1.11
C GLY A 35 4.15 -2.50 0.40
N ASN A 36 2.88 -2.61 0.01
CA ASN A 36 2.16 -1.47 -0.57
C ASN A 36 1.82 -0.39 0.45
N PHE A 37 1.66 -0.73 1.73
CA PHE A 37 1.51 0.27 2.79
C PHE A 37 2.80 1.07 2.94
N GLU A 38 3.94 0.41 3.05
CA GLU A 38 5.25 1.05 3.21
C GLU A 38 5.62 1.94 2.03
N THR A 39 5.31 1.55 0.79
CA THR A 39 5.69 2.34 -0.39
C THR A 39 4.70 3.45 -0.77
N LEU A 40 3.44 3.39 -0.30
CA LEU A 40 2.39 4.35 -0.69
C LEU A 40 1.84 5.18 0.46
N MET A 41 2.23 4.95 1.71
CA MET A 41 1.67 5.67 2.87
C MET A 41 1.87 7.19 2.81
N GLU A 42 2.93 7.65 2.16
CA GLU A 42 3.23 9.08 1.97
C GLU A 42 2.50 9.70 0.75
N SER A 43 1.75 8.90 -0.01
CA SER A 43 1.00 9.38 -1.17
C SER A 43 -0.16 10.30 -0.75
N GLN A 44 -0.33 11.42 -1.46
CA GLN A 44 -1.45 12.35 -1.27
C GLN A 44 -2.78 11.84 -1.86
N LYS A 45 -2.82 10.62 -2.41
CA LYS A 45 -4.04 10.01 -2.94
C LYS A 45 -4.94 9.50 -1.82
N ARG A 46 -6.22 9.33 -2.15
CA ARG A 46 -7.20 8.68 -1.27
C ARG A 46 -7.01 7.17 -1.32
N ILE A 47 -6.19 6.64 -0.40
CA ILE A 47 -5.84 5.23 -0.33
C ILE A 47 -6.38 4.63 0.97
N PHE A 48 -6.95 3.43 0.87
CA PHE A 48 -7.29 2.60 2.01
C PHE A 48 -6.39 1.37 2.03
N PHE A 49 -5.59 1.23 3.08
CA PHE A 49 -4.70 0.11 3.31
C PHE A 49 -5.43 -0.99 4.07
N LEU A 50 -5.44 -2.20 3.49
CA LEU A 50 -6.03 -3.39 4.09
C LEU A 50 -5.00 -4.52 4.12
N PHE A 51 -4.47 -4.81 5.30
CA PHE A 51 -3.52 -5.90 5.52
C PHE A 51 -3.59 -6.43 6.95
N GLN A 52 -2.99 -7.60 7.18
CA GLN A 52 -2.81 -8.17 8.50
C GLN A 52 -1.41 -7.84 9.02
N SER A 53 -1.31 -7.35 10.25
CA SER A 53 -0.02 -7.18 10.91
C SER A 53 0.53 -8.53 11.36
N LYS A 54 1.37 -9.16 10.53
CA LYS A 54 1.80 -10.56 10.74
C LYS A 54 3.06 -10.71 11.61
N CYS A 55 3.91 -9.70 11.68
CA CYS A 55 5.16 -9.75 12.42
C CYS A 55 5.18 -8.74 13.58
N ASP A 56 6.03 -9.01 14.57
CA ASP A 56 6.12 -8.20 15.79
C ASP A 56 6.63 -6.79 15.51
N ALA A 57 7.55 -6.63 14.55
CA ALA A 57 8.09 -5.33 14.17
C ALA A 57 6.99 -4.36 13.69
N VAL A 58 6.16 -4.82 12.74
CA VAL A 58 5.07 -4.01 12.16
C VAL A 58 3.95 -3.79 13.17
N SER A 59 3.65 -4.81 13.96
CA SER A 59 2.63 -4.70 15.02
C SER A 59 3.03 -3.63 16.04
N LYS A 60 4.30 -3.62 16.44
CA LYS A 60 4.85 -2.62 17.36
C LYS A 60 4.83 -1.22 16.76
N GLU A 61 5.27 -1.07 15.51
CA GLU A 61 5.30 0.22 14.80
C GLU A 61 3.88 0.82 14.67
N LEU A 62 2.90 -0.02 14.38
CA LEU A 62 1.50 0.40 14.21
C LEU A 62 0.71 0.47 15.52
N GLY A 63 1.31 0.10 16.66
CA GLY A 63 0.61 0.03 17.96
C GLY A 63 -0.51 -1.01 18.00
N LEU A 64 -0.39 -2.11 17.25
CA LEU A 64 -1.38 -3.17 17.13
C LEU A 64 -0.90 -4.47 17.77
N SER A 65 -1.84 -5.35 18.09
CA SER A 65 -1.51 -6.75 18.44
C SER A 65 -1.15 -7.54 17.18
N LYS A 66 -0.20 -8.49 17.30
CA LYS A 66 0.14 -9.42 16.22
C LYS A 66 -1.10 -10.19 15.75
N GLY A 67 -1.27 -10.30 14.44
CA GLY A 67 -2.42 -10.93 13.80
C GLY A 67 -3.61 -9.99 13.56
N SER A 68 -3.57 -8.74 14.05
CA SER A 68 -4.64 -7.75 13.84
C SER A 68 -4.84 -7.47 12.36
N MET A 69 -6.10 -7.41 11.95
CA MET A 69 -6.49 -6.89 10.64
C MET A 69 -6.57 -5.36 10.71
N LEU A 70 -5.89 -4.69 9.79
CA LEU A 70 -5.90 -3.24 9.67
C LEU A 70 -6.74 -2.81 8.48
N LEU A 71 -7.61 -1.82 8.68
CA LEU A 71 -8.14 -0.96 7.64
C LEU A 71 -7.80 0.49 7.99
N LYS A 72 -6.88 1.11 7.25
CA LYS A 72 -6.40 2.48 7.50
C LYS A 72 -6.54 3.34 6.25
N LYS A 73 -7.07 4.55 6.40
CA LYS A 73 -7.04 5.58 5.37
C LYS A 73 -5.71 6.35 5.43
N SER A 74 -5.12 6.69 4.27
CA SER A 74 -4.08 7.72 4.18
C SER A 74 -4.58 9.08 4.64
#